data_AF-A0AAW2NNA3-F1
#
_entry.id   AF-A0AAW2NNA3-F1
#
_cell.length_a   1.000
_cell.length_b   1.000
_cell.length_c   1.000
_cell.angle_alpha   90.00
_cell.angle_beta   90.00
_cell.angle_gamma   90.00
#
_symmetry.space_group_name_H-M   'P 1'
#
loop_
_entity.id
_entity.type
_entity.pdbx_description
1 polymer ?
#
loop_
_entity_poly.entity_id
_entity_poly.type
_entity_poly.pdbx_seq_one_letter_code
_entity_poly.pdbx_strand_id
1 'polypeptide(L)'
;MQVRPQRLVNKMFKGQVGSTMEVYVDDMLVKSKEEDHLRALKRAFETMRAYGMKLNPSKCTFGVRGGKFLGYMVSERGVEANPEKSKRSLG
;
A
#
# COMPACT_ATOMS: atom_id res chain seq x y z
N MET A 1 19.39 13.24 10.47
CA MET A 1 18.13 13.27 11.25
C MET A 1 17.02 12.72 10.37
N GLN A 2 16.77 11.39 10.41
CA GLN A 2 15.70 10.76 9.62
C GLN A 2 14.41 10.79 10.43
N VAL A 3 13.48 11.67 10.10
CA VAL A 3 12.16 11.71 10.73
C VAL A 3 11.38 10.51 10.19
N ARG A 4 11.22 9.42 10.95
CA ARG A 4 10.41 8.28 10.51
C ARG A 4 8.91 8.63 10.61
N PRO A 5 8.17 8.72 9.49
CA PRO A 5 6.93 9.49 9.39
C PRO A 5 5.65 8.66 9.60
N GLN A 6 5.69 7.42 10.13
CA GLN A 6 4.48 6.57 10.21
C GLN A 6 3.30 7.28 10.89
N ARG A 7 3.56 8.01 11.99
CA ARG A 7 2.52 8.75 12.71
C ARG A 7 1.93 9.90 11.90
N LEU A 8 2.75 10.52 11.05
CA LEU A 8 2.34 11.58 10.13
C LEU A 8 1.50 11.01 8.99
N VAL A 9 1.95 9.91 8.36
CA VAL A 9 1.19 9.23 7.30
C VAL A 9 -0.15 8.71 7.84
N ASN A 10 -0.15 8.09 9.02
CA ASN A 10 -1.39 7.67 9.68
C ASN A 10 -2.33 8.85 9.97
N LYS A 11 -1.79 10.04 10.28
CA LYS A 11 -2.59 11.24 10.50
C LYS A 11 -3.16 11.80 9.19
N MET A 12 -2.35 11.85 8.13
CA MET A 12 -2.76 12.31 6.80
C MET A 12 -3.90 11.47 6.24
N PHE A 13 -3.81 10.15 6.42
CA PHE A 13 -4.74 9.19 5.88
C PHE A 13 -5.69 8.57 6.91
N LYS A 14 -5.93 9.27 8.04
CA LYS A 14 -6.71 8.73 9.16
C LYS A 14 -8.09 8.17 8.75
N GLY A 15 -8.72 8.74 7.72
CA GLY A 15 -10.02 8.27 7.19
C GLY A 15 -9.94 7.13 6.17
N GLN A 16 -8.74 6.70 5.77
CA GLN A 16 -8.51 5.65 4.77
C GLN A 16 -7.75 4.44 5.36
N VAL A 17 -6.84 4.68 6.30
CA VAL A 17 -6.03 3.63 6.96
C VAL A 17 -6.92 2.62 7.66
N GLY A 18 -6.64 1.33 7.44
CA GLY A 18 -7.39 0.19 7.98
C GLY A 18 -8.70 -0.13 7.23
N SER A 19 -9.17 0.77 6.36
CA SER A 19 -10.35 0.55 5.52
C SER A 19 -9.94 0.31 4.06
N THR A 20 -9.60 1.38 3.34
CA THR A 20 -9.23 1.34 1.92
C THR A 20 -7.73 1.48 1.70
N MET A 21 -6.95 1.63 2.76
CA MET A 21 -5.50 1.74 2.68
C MET A 21 -4.80 1.06 3.84
N GLU A 22 -3.66 0.42 3.55
CA GLU A 22 -2.69 -0.06 4.53
C GLU A 22 -1.37 0.68 4.30
N VAL A 23 -0.68 1.04 5.37
CA VAL A 23 0.56 1.82 5.30
C VAL A 23 1.63 1.16 6.15
N TYR A 24 2.79 0.92 5.55
CA TYR A 24 3.96 0.40 6.23
C TYR A 24 5.21 1.21 5.88
N VAL A 25 5.60 2.11 6.77
CA VAL A 25 6.75 3.01 6.63
C VAL A 25 6.71 3.81 5.33
N ASP A 26 7.34 3.28 4.27
CA ASP A 26 7.46 3.91 2.96
C ASP A 26 6.54 3.26 1.89
N ASP A 27 5.93 2.12 2.21
CA ASP A 27 5.06 1.36 1.30
C ASP A 27 3.59 1.57 1.66
N MET A 28 2.77 1.84 0.65
CA MET A 28 1.32 2.03 0.80
C MET A 28 0.58 1.06 -0.13
N LEU A 29 -0.48 0.46 0.39
CA LEU A 29 -1.37 -0.43 -0.35
C LEU A 29 -2.78 0.15 -0.32
N VAL A 30 -3.37 0.38 -1.48
CA VAL A 30 -4.78 0.79 -1.61
C VAL A 30 -5.60 -0.43 -2.00
N LYS A 31 -6.64 -0.74 -1.21
CA LYS A 31 -7.53 -1.90 -1.40
C LYS A 31 -8.99 -1.47 -1.41
N SER A 32 -9.82 -2.14 -2.19
CA SER A 32 -11.26 -1.87 -2.29
C SER A 32 -11.96 -3.01 -3.04
N LYS A 33 -13.29 -2.94 -3.13
CA LYS A 33 -14.03 -3.65 -4.18
C LYS A 33 -13.72 -3.04 -5.55
N GLU A 34 -13.93 -3.82 -6.62
CA GLU A 34 -13.61 -3.42 -7.99
C GLU A 34 -14.35 -2.12 -8.40
N GLU A 35 -15.65 -2.04 -8.13
CA GLU A 35 -16.50 -0.88 -8.42
C GLU A 35 -16.08 0.43 -7.73
N ASP A 36 -15.43 0.33 -6.56
CA ASP A 36 -15.00 1.47 -5.75
C ASP A 36 -13.51 1.81 -5.93
N HIS A 37 -12.76 1.03 -6.70
CA HIS A 37 -11.29 1.15 -6.74
C HIS A 37 -10.81 2.50 -7.26
N LEU A 38 -11.45 3.02 -8.30
CA LEU A 38 -11.13 4.34 -8.84
C LEU A 38 -11.44 5.45 -7.81
N ARG A 39 -12.48 5.30 -7.00
CA ARG A 39 -12.82 6.26 -5.94
C ARG A 39 -11.80 6.22 -4.80
N ALA A 40 -11.37 5.03 -4.38
CA ALA A 40 -10.34 4.86 -3.36
C ALA A 40 -9.00 5.44 -3.81
N LEU A 41 -8.57 5.16 -5.05
CA LEU A 41 -7.37 5.73 -5.65
C LEU A 41 -7.44 7.25 -5.75
N LYS A 42 -8.57 7.80 -6.23
CA LYS A 42 -8.77 9.25 -6.33
C LYS A 42 -8.55 9.93 -4.98
N ARG A 43 -9.19 9.45 -3.91
CA ARG A 43 -9.03 9.99 -2.55
C ARG A 43 -7.58 9.89 -2.06
N ALA A 44 -6.92 8.77 -2.31
CA ALA A 44 -5.53 8.60 -1.92
C ALA A 44 -4.61 9.63 -2.63
N PHE A 45 -4.78 9.82 -3.95
CA PHE A 45 -4.01 10.80 -4.71
C PHE A 45 -4.31 12.25 -4.32
N GLU A 46 -5.57 12.58 -3.99
CA GLU A 46 -5.95 13.89 -3.47
C GLU A 46 -5.25 14.19 -2.15
N THR A 47 -5.25 13.23 -1.21
CA THR A 47 -4.53 13.35 0.06
C THR A 47 -3.03 13.52 -0.17
N MET A 48 -2.41 12.68 -1.02
CA MET A 48 -0.98 12.81 -1.35
C MET A 48 -0.64 14.20 -1.91
N ARG A 49 -1.47 14.71 -2.82
CA ARG A 49 -1.29 16.04 -3.42
C ARG A 49 -1.41 17.16 -2.38
N ALA A 50 -2.41 17.08 -1.49
CA ALA A 50 -2.62 18.07 -0.44
C ALA A 50 -1.43 18.18 0.53
N TYR A 51 -0.74 17.06 0.78
CA TYR A 51 0.43 17.02 1.66
C TYR A 51 1.78 17.07 0.90
N GLY A 52 1.77 17.29 -0.42
CA GLY A 52 3.00 17.39 -1.23
C GLY A 52 3.79 16.09 -1.36
N MET A 53 3.16 14.93 -1.11
CA MET A 53 3.79 13.62 -1.27
C MET A 53 3.98 13.30 -2.75
N LYS A 54 5.17 12.80 -3.10
CA LYS A 54 5.50 12.34 -4.45
C LYS A 54 5.64 10.83 -4.44
N LEU A 55 4.94 10.19 -5.36
CA LEU A 55 5.14 8.78 -5.66
C LEU A 55 6.30 8.60 -6.64
N ASN A 56 6.97 7.46 -6.56
CA ASN A 56 7.90 7.03 -7.60
C ASN A 56 7.14 6.10 -8.56
N PRO A 57 6.79 6.54 -9.78
CA PRO A 57 5.98 5.74 -10.71
C PRO A 57 6.61 4.39 -11.04
N SER A 58 7.95 4.29 -11.09
CA SER A 58 8.65 3.04 -11.36
C SER A 58 8.49 1.97 -10.27
N LYS A 59 8.10 2.38 -9.06
CA LYS A 59 7.85 1.49 -7.92
C LYS A 59 6.35 1.29 -7.65
N CYS A 60 5.47 1.98 -8.38
CA CYS A 60 4.04 1.84 -8.20
C CYS A 60 3.48 0.76 -9.13
N THR A 61 2.62 -0.09 -8.59
CA THR A 61 1.87 -1.09 -9.36
C THR A 61 0.39 -0.81 -9.17
N PHE A 62 -0.38 -0.78 -10.26
CA PHE A 62 -1.79 -0.42 -10.27
C PHE A 62 -2.62 -1.47 -11.01
N GLY A 63 -3.91 -1.58 -10.66
CA GLY A 63 -4.88 -2.38 -11.42
C GLY A 63 -4.67 -3.89 -11.34
N VAL A 64 -3.96 -4.38 -10.32
CA VAL A 64 -3.73 -5.82 -10.12
C VAL A 64 -4.78 -6.40 -9.17
N ARG A 65 -5.32 -7.58 -9.50
CA ARG A 65 -6.21 -8.35 -8.58
C ARG A 65 -5.45 -8.94 -7.40
N GLY A 66 -4.14 -9.06 -7.54
CA GLY A 66 -3.22 -9.44 -6.48
C GLY A 66 -1.79 -9.11 -6.88
N GLY A 67 -0.92 -8.89 -5.90
CA GLY A 67 0.44 -8.44 -6.13
C GLY A 67 1.35 -8.62 -4.92
N LYS A 68 2.65 -8.42 -5.14
CA LYS A 68 3.64 -8.52 -4.08
C LYS A 68 3.68 -7.22 -3.28
N PHE A 69 3.47 -7.30 -1.98
CA PHE A 69 3.56 -6.18 -1.05
C PHE A 69 4.42 -6.57 0.16
N LEU A 70 5.48 -5.82 0.47
CA LEU A 70 6.45 -6.13 1.54
C LEU A 70 7.05 -7.56 1.45
N GLY A 71 7.09 -8.10 0.24
CA GLY A 71 7.54 -9.47 -0.02
C GLY A 71 6.56 -10.57 0.39
N TYR A 72 5.30 -10.24 0.66
CA TYR A 72 4.16 -11.14 0.76
C TYR A 72 3.31 -11.05 -0.51
N MET A 73 2.55 -12.09 -0.82
CA MET A 73 1.55 -12.03 -1.88
C MET A 73 0.25 -11.54 -1.27
N VAL A 74 -0.37 -10.53 -1.88
CA VAL A 74 -1.68 -10.02 -1.46
C VAL A 74 -2.66 -10.30 -2.58
N SER A 75 -3.78 -10.94 -2.26
CA SER A 75 -4.87 -11.25 -3.20
C SER A 75 -6.21 -10.85 -2.58
N GLU A 76 -7.29 -11.00 -3.34
CA GLU A 76 -8.66 -10.88 -2.83
C GLU A 76 -8.94 -11.81 -1.63
N ARG A 77 -8.20 -12.93 -1.52
CA ARG A 77 -8.34 -13.91 -0.43
C ARG A 77 -7.55 -13.54 0.83
N GLY A 78 -6.72 -12.50 0.76
CA GLY A 78 -5.91 -12.02 1.88
C GLY A 78 -4.41 -12.04 1.61
N VAL A 79 -3.62 -12.15 2.68
CA VAL A 79 -2.15 -12.20 2.61
C VAL A 79 -1.71 -13.66 2.55
N GLU A 80 -1.00 -14.01 1.49
CA GLU A 80 -0.45 -15.33 1.23
C GLU A 80 1.09 -15.31 1.41
N ALA A 81 1.63 -16.44 1.86
CA ALA A 81 3.07 -16.62 1.95
C ALA A 81 3.70 -16.55 0.55
N ASN A 82 4.76 -15.75 0.41
CA ASN A 82 5.50 -15.69 -0.84
C ASN A 82 6.40 -16.95 -0.94
N PRO A 83 6.19 -17.84 -1.92
CA PRO A 83 6.99 -19.07 -2.07
C PRO A 83 8.49 -18.79 -2.27
N GLU A 84 8.87 -17.59 -2.73
CA GLU A 84 10.27 -17.17 -2.88
C GLU A 84 10.95 -16.85 -1.54
N LYS A 85 10.21 -16.46 -0.50
CA LYS A 85 10.78 -16.26 0.85
C LYS A 85 11.06 -17.61 1.53
N SER A 86 10.22 -18.63 1.32
CA SER A 86 10.35 -19.95 1.96
C SER A 86 11.62 -20.70 1.55
N LYS A 87 12.19 -20.42 0.36
CA LYS A 87 13.44 -21.04 -0.10
C LYS A 87 14.69 -20.47 0.57
N ARG A 88 14.61 -19.29 1.20
CA ARG A 88 15.79 -18.58 1.74
C ARG A 88 16.16 -18.97 3.17
N SER A 89 15.32 -19.74 3.86
CA SER A 89 15.49 -20.18 5.25
C SER A 89 15.93 -21.65 5.40
N LEU A 90 16.20 -22.35 4.29
CA LEU A 90 16.83 -23.67 4.26
C LEU A 90 18.18 -23.54 3.58
N GLY A 91 19.19 -23.09 4.32
CA GLY A 91 20.57 -22.92 3.88
C GLY A 91 21.49 -22.73 5.07
#